data_AF-A0A838H8E5-F1
#
_entry.id   AF-A0A838H8E5-F1
#
_cell.length_a   1.000
_cell.length_b   1.000
_cell.length_c   1.000
_cell.angle_alpha   90.00
_cell.angle_beta   90.00
_cell.angle_gamma   90.00
#
_symmetry.space_group_name_H-M   'P 1'
#
loop_
_entity.id
_entity.type
_entity.pdbx_description
1 polymer ?
#
loop_
_entity_poly.entity_id
_entity_poly.type
_entity_poly.pdbx_seq_one_letter_code
_entity_poly.pdbx_strand_id
1 'polypeptide(L)'
;MPLSDAEAAYSVLTATLGLPIAWPYTAYGDFASGGVNLGSLNLEVLNDSNVDSPARVQGIALHPVATDRLVAELDHRGIAHSPAEIFPPGASKDTGAMWTNVTLERLSKPTTTVFTCEYHIPEPYDYDSRQASLDEAGGGTLGVIGVQEIVISSPQPTEAIHQWQQLFDPISPRGRGYWELEHGPALRIIAGTVDTVHHVVVMIRSLAAIEQSGSVLVQALHGLAIRFVQSERYAAPPPRRSDVARMRPMT
;
A
#
# COMPACT_ATOMS: atom_id res chain seq x y z
N MET A 1 14.84 1.78 -20.64
CA MET A 1 15.18 0.52 -19.96
C MET A 1 14.21 0.37 -18.80
N PRO A 2 13.59 -0.80 -18.55
CA PRO A 2 12.88 -0.99 -17.30
C PRO A 2 13.87 -0.76 -16.14
N LEU A 3 13.43 -0.05 -15.11
CA LEU A 3 14.24 0.14 -13.90
C LEU A 3 14.26 -1.19 -13.13
N SER A 4 15.14 -2.09 -13.54
CA SER A 4 15.48 -3.31 -12.78
C SER A 4 16.40 -3.00 -11.60
N ASP A 5 16.86 -1.76 -11.50
CA ASP A 5 17.67 -1.24 -10.39
C ASP A 5 16.76 -0.42 -9.46
N ALA A 6 16.61 -0.91 -8.24
CA ALA A 6 15.78 -0.30 -7.20
C ALA A 6 16.29 1.08 -6.76
N GLU A 7 17.61 1.31 -6.72
CA GLU A 7 18.17 2.62 -6.38
C GLU A 7 17.86 3.64 -7.47
N ALA A 8 18.00 3.23 -8.74
CA ALA A 8 17.62 4.07 -9.87
C ALA A 8 16.11 4.37 -9.87
N ALA A 9 15.27 3.39 -9.52
CA ALA A 9 13.83 3.61 -9.39
C ALA A 9 13.47 4.58 -8.28
N TYR A 10 14.07 4.42 -7.10
CA TYR A 10 13.92 5.34 -5.99
C TYR A 10 14.36 6.76 -6.37
N SER A 11 15.49 6.90 -7.06
CA SER A 11 16.00 8.20 -7.56
C SER A 11 15.06 8.85 -8.56
N VAL A 12 14.45 8.09 -9.49
CA VAL A 12 13.43 8.65 -10.38
C VAL A 12 12.25 9.18 -9.57
N LEU A 13 11.71 8.40 -8.63
CA LEU A 13 10.56 8.81 -7.83
C LEU A 13 10.84 10.07 -7.00
N THR A 14 12.04 10.20 -6.44
CA THR A 14 12.36 11.29 -5.51
C THR A 14 13.01 12.49 -6.20
N ALA A 15 14.08 12.29 -6.96
CA ALA A 15 14.83 13.37 -7.59
C ALA A 15 14.22 13.86 -8.91
N THR A 16 13.60 12.96 -9.70
CA THR A 16 13.00 13.36 -11.00
C THR A 16 11.53 13.74 -10.87
N LEU A 17 10.73 12.94 -10.16
CA LEU A 17 9.33 13.26 -9.92
C LEU A 17 9.16 14.26 -8.79
N GLY A 18 10.16 14.48 -7.94
CA GLY A 18 10.03 15.40 -6.80
C GLY A 18 9.04 14.90 -5.75
N LEU A 19 8.79 13.59 -5.66
CA LEU A 19 7.92 13.05 -4.62
C LEU A 19 8.64 13.08 -3.27
N PRO A 20 7.93 13.37 -2.17
CA PRO A 20 8.58 13.48 -0.87
C PRO A 20 9.20 12.16 -0.42
N ILE A 21 10.36 12.25 0.24
CA ILE A 21 11.07 11.12 0.81
C ILE A 21 10.40 10.75 2.14
N ALA A 22 9.97 9.50 2.30
CA ALA A 22 9.52 8.97 3.57
C ALA A 22 10.71 8.48 4.42
N TRP A 23 11.66 7.78 3.81
CA TRP A 23 12.98 7.50 4.40
C TRP A 23 14.04 7.29 3.30
N PRO A 24 15.30 7.68 3.54
CA PRO A 24 16.36 7.57 2.54
C PRO A 24 16.60 6.13 2.10
N TYR A 25 16.94 5.97 0.82
CA TYR A 25 17.39 4.68 0.29
C TYR A 25 18.70 4.25 0.96
N THR A 26 18.65 3.15 1.70
CA THR A 26 19.74 2.70 2.58
C THR A 26 19.94 1.19 2.45
N ALA A 27 21.19 0.73 2.54
CA ALA A 27 21.52 -0.69 2.59
C ALA A 27 21.53 -1.20 4.04
N TYR A 28 20.88 -2.35 4.27
CA TYR A 28 20.72 -2.98 5.59
C TYR A 28 21.44 -4.33 5.69
N GLY A 29 22.40 -4.59 4.81
CA GLY A 29 23.10 -5.87 4.69
C GLY A 29 22.54 -6.67 3.52
N ASP A 30 21.59 -7.57 3.81
CA ASP A 30 21.06 -8.52 2.81
C ASP A 30 20.06 -7.88 1.82
N PHE A 31 19.56 -6.68 2.13
CA PHE A 31 18.67 -5.91 1.28
C PHE A 31 18.98 -4.41 1.36
N ALA A 32 18.44 -3.65 0.40
CA ALA A 32 18.40 -2.18 0.45
C ALA A 32 16.98 -1.69 0.23
N SER A 33 16.57 -0.62 0.91
CA SER A 33 15.23 -0.07 0.79
C SER A 33 15.20 1.45 0.94
N GLY A 34 14.24 2.10 0.28
CA GLY A 34 13.90 3.50 0.50
C GLY A 34 12.40 3.73 0.37
N GLY A 35 11.87 4.68 1.12
CA GLY A 35 10.43 4.99 1.15
C GLY A 35 10.10 6.29 0.45
N VAL A 36 9.05 6.28 -0.36
CA VAL A 36 8.50 7.46 -1.05
C VAL A 36 7.10 7.72 -0.51
N ASN A 37 6.84 8.95 -0.09
CA ASN A 37 5.55 9.36 0.47
C ASN A 37 4.56 9.74 -0.65
N LEU A 38 3.39 9.12 -0.64
CA LEU A 38 2.25 9.39 -1.52
C LEU A 38 1.01 9.86 -0.75
N GLY A 39 1.21 10.55 0.38
CA GLY A 39 0.18 11.05 1.28
C GLY A 39 -0.26 9.96 2.26
N SER A 40 -1.37 9.29 1.96
CA SER A 40 -1.93 8.25 2.83
C SER A 40 -1.21 6.90 2.76
N LEU A 41 -0.21 6.76 1.88
CA LEU A 41 0.57 5.55 1.67
C LEU A 41 2.04 5.89 1.43
N ASN A 42 2.94 5.08 1.99
CA ASN A 42 4.35 5.06 1.60
C ASN A 42 4.60 3.91 0.63
N LEU A 43 5.27 4.20 -0.48
CA LEU A 43 5.78 3.20 -1.40
C LEU A 43 7.22 2.87 -1.02
N GLU A 44 7.46 1.64 -0.58
CA GLU A 44 8.80 1.12 -0.34
C GLU A 44 9.37 0.54 -1.63
N VAL A 45 10.54 1.04 -2.04
CA VAL A 45 11.34 0.50 -3.12
C VAL A 45 12.40 -0.39 -2.50
N LEU A 46 12.33 -1.69 -2.78
CA LEU A 46 13.21 -2.71 -2.21
C LEU A 46 14.11 -3.32 -3.29
N ASN A 47 15.38 -3.46 -2.98
CA ASN A 47 16.29 -4.37 -3.68
C ASN A 47 16.45 -5.65 -2.87
N ASP A 48 15.89 -6.74 -3.38
CA ASP A 48 16.21 -8.09 -2.91
C ASP A 48 17.22 -8.70 -3.90
N SER A 49 18.44 -8.88 -3.41
CA SER A 49 19.62 -9.33 -4.16
C SER A 49 19.47 -10.69 -4.85
N ASN A 50 18.37 -11.43 -4.61
CA ASN A 50 18.19 -12.82 -5.03
C ASN A 50 17.22 -13.05 -6.20
N VAL A 51 16.72 -12.02 -6.89
CA VAL A 51 15.62 -12.25 -7.86
C VAL A 51 15.80 -11.52 -9.20
N ASP A 52 16.16 -12.27 -10.25
CA ASP A 52 16.00 -11.90 -11.67
C ASP A 52 14.51 -11.95 -12.07
N SER A 53 13.66 -11.18 -11.39
CA SER A 53 12.24 -11.07 -11.70
C SER A 53 11.85 -9.65 -12.08
N PRO A 54 10.81 -9.49 -12.91
CA PRO A 54 10.26 -8.16 -13.17
C PRO A 54 9.83 -7.52 -11.85
N ALA A 55 9.98 -6.19 -11.79
CA ALA A 55 9.49 -5.38 -10.69
C ALA A 55 8.01 -5.71 -10.41
N ARG A 56 7.70 -5.90 -9.14
CA ARG A 56 6.34 -6.22 -8.66
C ARG A 56 6.17 -5.69 -7.25
N VAL A 57 4.92 -5.51 -6.84
CA VAL A 57 4.62 -5.26 -5.42
C VAL A 57 4.61 -6.60 -4.71
N GLN A 58 5.58 -6.79 -3.82
CA GLN A 58 5.79 -8.05 -3.09
C GLN A 58 5.25 -8.03 -1.65
N GLY A 59 4.79 -6.88 -1.17
CA GLY A 59 4.35 -6.69 0.20
C GLY A 59 3.22 -5.68 0.33
N ILE A 60 2.33 -5.92 1.29
CA ILE A 60 1.39 -4.91 1.81
C ILE A 60 1.60 -4.84 3.32
N ALA A 61 2.09 -3.70 3.80
CA ALA A 61 2.18 -3.39 5.21
C ALA A 61 0.94 -2.59 5.65
N LEU A 62 0.21 -3.12 6.63
CA LEU A 62 -0.91 -2.43 7.27
C LEU A 62 -0.44 -1.83 8.60
N HIS A 63 -0.86 -0.60 8.90
CA HIS A 63 -0.55 0.01 10.19
C HIS A 63 -1.56 -0.44 11.26
N PRO A 64 -1.13 -1.11 12.34
CA PRO A 64 -2.03 -1.45 13.44
C PRO A 64 -2.12 -0.29 14.43
N VAL A 65 -3.19 -0.27 15.24
CA VAL A 65 -3.29 0.67 16.37
C VAL A 65 -2.24 0.35 17.44
N ALA A 66 -2.04 -0.94 17.73
CA ALA A 66 -0.99 -1.47 18.59
C ALA A 66 -0.85 -2.98 18.31
N THR A 67 0.38 -3.51 18.28
CA THR A 67 0.62 -4.92 17.92
C THR A 67 0.00 -5.89 18.92
N ASP A 68 0.05 -5.59 20.22
CA ASP A 68 -0.49 -6.45 21.27
C ASP A 68 -2.02 -6.62 21.15
N ARG A 69 -2.73 -5.52 20.90
CA ARG A 69 -4.18 -5.49 20.65
C ARG A 69 -4.54 -6.19 19.36
N LEU A 70 -3.75 -5.99 18.30
CA LEU A 70 -3.94 -6.68 17.04
C LEU A 70 -3.84 -8.19 17.23
N VAL A 71 -2.76 -8.68 17.84
CA VAL A 71 -2.52 -10.12 18.05
C VAL A 71 -3.66 -10.74 18.85
N ALA A 72 -4.07 -10.10 19.95
CA ALA A 72 -5.20 -10.56 20.75
C ALA A 72 -6.51 -10.65 19.95
N GLU A 73 -6.77 -9.70 19.05
CA GLU A 73 -7.96 -9.71 18.20
C GLU A 73 -7.88 -10.78 17.10
N LEU A 74 -6.70 -10.99 16.50
CA LEU A 74 -6.49 -12.04 15.51
C LEU A 74 -6.70 -13.43 16.14
N ASP A 75 -6.16 -13.66 17.34
CA ASP A 75 -6.38 -14.87 18.15
C ASP A 75 -7.86 -15.08 18.44
N HIS A 76 -8.55 -14.02 18.91
CA HIS A 76 -9.98 -14.07 19.22
C HIS A 76 -10.83 -14.47 18.00
N ARG A 77 -10.47 -13.97 16.81
CA ARG A 77 -11.17 -14.26 15.55
C ARG A 77 -10.70 -15.56 14.88
N GLY A 78 -9.68 -16.24 15.41
CA GLY A 78 -9.09 -17.43 14.82
C GLY A 78 -8.46 -17.16 13.44
N ILE A 79 -7.89 -15.97 13.24
CA ILE A 79 -7.17 -15.59 12.03
C ILE A 79 -5.71 -16.00 12.20
N ALA A 80 -5.20 -16.89 11.33
CA ALA A 80 -3.81 -17.35 11.43
C ALA A 80 -2.81 -16.22 11.13
N HIS A 81 -1.80 -16.09 11.99
CA HIS A 81 -0.74 -15.10 11.90
C HIS A 81 0.58 -15.61 12.49
N SER A 82 1.70 -14.99 12.10
CA SER A 82 3.00 -15.27 12.71
C SER A 82 3.07 -14.70 14.13
N PRO A 83 4.04 -15.15 14.97
CA PRO A 83 4.43 -14.39 16.15
C PRO A 83 4.84 -12.95 15.78
N ALA A 84 4.74 -12.03 16.74
CA ALA A 84 5.25 -10.67 16.60
C ALA A 84 6.78 -10.68 16.53
N GLU A 85 7.33 -10.19 15.43
CA GLU A 85 8.76 -10.13 15.18
C GLU A 85 9.28 -8.71 15.40
N ILE A 86 10.24 -8.57 16.30
CA ILE A 86 10.78 -7.27 16.72
C ILE A 86 12.09 -6.98 15.97
N PHE A 87 12.14 -5.85 15.29
CA PHE A 87 13.30 -5.39 14.54
C PHE A 87 13.95 -4.21 15.26
N PRO A 88 15.20 -4.33 15.73
CA PRO A 88 15.92 -3.24 16.41
C PRO A 88 16.52 -2.22 15.42
N PRO A 89 16.87 -1.00 15.87
CA PRO A 89 17.62 -0.03 15.07
C PRO A 89 19.03 -0.54 14.76
N GLY A 90 19.27 -0.96 13.52
CA GLY A 90 20.57 -1.48 13.07
C GLY A 90 20.92 -2.86 13.65
N ALA A 91 22.18 -3.28 13.49
CA ALA A 91 22.64 -4.61 13.91
C ALA A 91 22.74 -4.82 15.44
N SER A 92 22.44 -3.80 16.26
CA SER A 92 22.52 -3.88 17.72
C SER A 92 21.12 -4.04 18.32
N LYS A 93 20.93 -5.10 19.12
CA LYS A 93 19.67 -5.39 19.82
C LYS A 93 19.41 -4.51 21.04
N ASP A 94 20.35 -3.63 21.40
CA ASP A 94 20.35 -2.88 22.66
C ASP A 94 19.67 -1.50 22.58
N THR A 95 19.22 -1.07 21.40
CA THR A 95 18.69 0.29 21.14
C THR A 95 17.15 0.38 21.15
N GLY A 96 16.45 -0.66 21.64
CA GLY A 96 14.99 -0.76 21.61
C GLY A 96 14.46 -1.35 20.30
N ALA A 97 13.14 -1.47 20.15
CA ALA A 97 12.53 -1.85 18.88
C ALA A 97 12.46 -0.63 17.95
N MET A 98 12.72 -0.81 16.66
CA MET A 98 12.48 0.19 15.61
C MET A 98 11.13 -0.04 14.94
N TRP A 99 10.76 -1.29 14.69
CA TRP A 99 9.42 -1.70 14.29
C TRP A 99 9.10 -3.13 14.72
N THR A 100 7.83 -3.52 14.64
CA THR A 100 7.33 -4.87 14.91
C THR A 100 6.40 -5.32 13.80
N ASN A 101 6.68 -6.51 13.26
CA ASN A 101 5.87 -7.10 12.21
C ASN A 101 5.03 -8.28 12.72
N VAL A 102 3.82 -8.43 12.17
CA VAL A 102 3.00 -9.64 12.28
C VAL A 102 2.54 -10.02 10.88
N THR A 103 2.95 -11.20 10.39
CA THR A 103 2.54 -11.68 9.06
C THR A 103 1.13 -12.28 9.14
N LEU A 104 0.26 -11.87 8.22
CA LEU A 104 -1.10 -12.38 8.07
C LEU A 104 -1.09 -13.57 7.11
N GLU A 105 -0.96 -14.78 7.65
CA GLU A 105 -0.63 -16.00 6.88
C GLU A 105 -1.68 -16.34 5.83
N ARG A 106 -2.97 -16.21 6.16
CA ARG A 106 -4.06 -16.55 5.20
C ARG A 106 -4.13 -15.58 4.02
N LEU A 107 -3.79 -14.31 4.26
CA LEU A 107 -3.80 -13.27 3.23
C LEU A 107 -2.52 -13.27 2.39
N SER A 108 -1.42 -13.73 2.97
CA SER A 108 -0.14 -13.87 2.26
C SER A 108 -0.20 -14.98 1.21
N LYS A 109 0.47 -14.75 0.10
CA LYS A 109 0.55 -15.62 -1.08
C LYS A 109 2.01 -15.70 -1.54
N PRO A 110 2.41 -16.69 -2.36
CA PRO A 110 3.82 -16.86 -2.75
C PRO A 110 4.48 -15.62 -3.38
N THR A 111 3.68 -14.74 -3.97
CA THR A 111 4.10 -13.52 -4.69
C THR A 111 3.92 -12.24 -3.86
N THR A 112 3.16 -12.27 -2.77
CA THR A 112 2.80 -11.09 -1.97
C THR A 112 2.63 -11.45 -0.51
N THR A 113 3.45 -10.86 0.35
CA THR A 113 3.32 -10.96 1.81
C THR A 113 2.40 -9.86 2.32
N VAL A 114 1.41 -10.21 3.14
CA VAL A 114 0.56 -9.23 3.83
C VAL A 114 0.90 -9.29 5.30
N PHE A 115 1.26 -8.16 5.90
CA PHE A 115 1.69 -8.08 7.29
C PHE A 115 1.28 -6.75 7.90
N THR A 116 1.27 -6.68 9.22
CA THR A 116 1.16 -5.41 9.94
C THR A 116 2.54 -4.92 10.35
N CYS A 117 2.74 -3.60 10.35
CA CYS A 117 3.98 -2.97 10.78
C CYS A 117 3.67 -1.84 11.79
N GLU A 118 4.00 -2.08 13.05
CA GLU A 118 4.00 -1.05 14.09
C GLU A 118 5.41 -0.47 14.22
N TYR A 119 5.55 0.83 14.04
CA TYR A 119 6.83 1.49 14.22
C TYR A 119 6.95 2.09 15.61
N HIS A 120 8.18 2.09 16.14
CA HIS A 120 8.50 2.52 17.51
C HIS A 120 9.49 3.71 17.55
N ILE A 121 9.66 4.41 16.42
CA ILE A 121 10.56 5.57 16.33
C ILE A 121 9.82 6.91 16.49
N PRO A 122 10.53 8.01 16.82
CA PRO A 122 9.92 9.28 17.22
C PRO A 122 9.31 10.11 16.07
N GLU A 123 9.44 9.68 14.81
CA GLU A 123 8.94 10.44 13.66
C GLU A 123 7.41 10.40 13.57
N PRO A 124 6.76 11.46 13.05
CA PRO A 124 5.30 11.48 12.97
C PRO A 124 4.82 10.42 11.97
N TYR A 125 4.23 9.36 12.50
CA TYR A 125 3.42 8.38 11.77
C TYR A 125 2.05 8.93 11.35
N ASP A 126 1.85 10.23 11.54
CA ASP A 126 0.61 10.92 11.28
C ASP A 126 0.38 11.09 9.78
N TYR A 127 -0.78 10.61 9.33
CA TYR A 127 -1.25 10.76 7.96
C TYR A 127 -1.33 12.23 7.54
N ASP A 128 -1.67 13.14 8.47
CA ASP A 128 -1.79 14.57 8.17
C ASP A 128 -0.42 15.17 7.83
N SER A 129 0.64 14.78 8.54
CA SER A 129 2.00 15.23 8.25
C SER A 129 2.49 14.71 6.89
N ARG A 130 2.16 13.46 6.55
CA ARG A 130 2.51 12.88 5.26
C ARG A 130 1.77 13.55 4.11
N GLN A 131 0.47 13.82 4.29
CA GLN A 131 -0.31 14.55 3.30
C GLN A 131 0.20 15.98 3.12
N ALA A 132 0.52 16.68 4.22
CA ALA A 132 1.10 18.02 4.17
C ALA A 132 2.43 18.06 3.41
N SER A 133 3.30 17.06 3.61
CA SER A 133 4.56 16.95 2.86
C SER A 133 4.34 16.73 1.36
N LEU A 134 3.35 15.92 0.98
CA LEU A 134 2.97 15.75 -0.43
C LEU A 134 2.41 17.05 -1.04
N ASP A 135 1.59 17.76 -0.28
CA ASP A 135 0.98 19.03 -0.70
C ASP A 135 2.04 20.14 -0.83
N GLU A 136 3.01 20.22 0.08
CA GLU A 136 4.15 21.15 0.01
C GLU A 136 5.02 20.89 -1.22
N ALA A 137 5.23 19.62 -1.57
CA ALA A 137 5.90 19.23 -2.81
C ALA A 137 5.04 19.48 -4.07
N GLY A 138 3.79 19.95 -3.93
CA GLY A 138 2.85 20.14 -5.02
C GLY A 138 2.42 18.82 -5.70
N GLY A 139 2.72 17.67 -5.08
CA GLY A 139 2.59 16.36 -5.70
C GLY A 139 3.71 16.00 -6.69
N GLY A 140 4.79 16.77 -6.70
CA GLY A 140 5.89 16.60 -7.65
C GLY A 140 5.51 16.94 -9.09
N THR A 141 6.34 16.52 -10.04
CA THR A 141 6.17 16.77 -11.49
C THR A 141 4.83 16.26 -12.03
N LEU A 142 4.29 15.17 -11.45
CA LEU A 142 3.02 14.58 -11.87
C LEU A 142 1.80 15.23 -11.20
N GLY A 143 1.99 16.09 -10.20
CA GLY A 143 0.90 16.64 -9.40
C GLY A 143 0.09 15.56 -8.69
N VAL A 144 0.77 14.60 -8.06
CA VAL A 144 0.16 13.55 -7.24
C VAL A 144 -0.63 14.17 -6.08
N ILE A 145 -1.84 13.69 -5.86
CA ILE A 145 -2.73 14.15 -4.78
C ILE A 145 -2.79 13.12 -3.65
N GLY A 146 -2.67 11.84 -4.00
CA GLY A 146 -2.67 10.74 -3.04
C GLY A 146 -2.93 9.40 -3.71
N VAL A 147 -3.14 8.37 -2.90
CA VAL A 147 -3.48 7.02 -3.36
C VAL A 147 -4.97 6.75 -3.12
N GLN A 148 -5.66 6.33 -4.18
CA GLN A 148 -7.09 6.03 -4.13
C GLN A 148 -7.36 4.60 -3.65
N GLU A 149 -6.68 3.62 -4.25
CA GLU A 149 -6.91 2.21 -3.95
C GLU A 149 -5.72 1.31 -4.28
N ILE A 150 -5.62 0.20 -3.56
CA ILE A 150 -4.78 -0.95 -3.87
C ILE A 150 -5.69 -2.03 -4.45
N VAL A 151 -5.37 -2.50 -5.66
CA VAL A 151 -6.13 -3.52 -6.38
C VAL A 151 -5.35 -4.84 -6.38
N ILE A 152 -5.97 -5.87 -5.81
CA ILE A 152 -5.43 -7.22 -5.71
C ILE A 152 -6.21 -8.13 -6.65
N SER A 153 -5.52 -8.86 -7.52
CA SER A 153 -6.14 -9.91 -8.32
C SER A 153 -6.07 -11.25 -7.60
N SER A 154 -7.09 -12.08 -7.78
CA SER A 154 -7.08 -13.46 -7.31
C SER A 154 -7.80 -14.39 -8.30
N PRO A 155 -7.31 -15.63 -8.52
CA PRO A 155 -8.04 -16.68 -9.22
C PRO A 155 -9.27 -17.17 -8.42
N GLN A 156 -9.32 -16.88 -7.12
CA GLN A 156 -10.42 -17.26 -6.23
C GLN A 156 -10.98 -16.02 -5.52
N PRO A 157 -11.56 -15.05 -6.26
CA PRO A 157 -11.91 -13.75 -5.71
C PRO A 157 -12.95 -13.82 -4.60
N THR A 158 -13.87 -14.79 -4.63
CA THR A 158 -14.86 -14.97 -3.56
C THR A 158 -14.21 -15.36 -2.24
N GLU A 159 -13.24 -16.28 -2.27
CA GLU A 159 -12.50 -16.71 -1.08
C GLU A 159 -11.58 -15.60 -0.57
N ALA A 160 -10.87 -14.93 -1.48
CA ALA A 160 -10.05 -13.78 -1.11
C ALA A 160 -10.90 -12.68 -0.44
N ILE A 161 -12.09 -12.38 -0.98
CA ILE A 161 -13.00 -11.40 -0.36
C ILE A 161 -13.38 -11.81 1.05
N HIS A 162 -13.70 -13.08 1.28
CA HIS A 162 -14.03 -13.58 2.60
C HIS A 162 -12.85 -13.44 3.58
N GLN A 163 -11.63 -13.79 3.15
CA GLN A 163 -10.44 -13.67 3.99
C GLN A 163 -10.14 -12.21 4.37
N TRP A 164 -10.21 -11.28 3.41
CA TRP A 164 -10.03 -9.86 3.68
C TRP A 164 -11.15 -9.29 4.56
N GLN A 165 -12.39 -9.78 4.43
CA GLN A 165 -13.49 -9.37 5.29
C GLN A 165 -13.24 -9.74 6.76
N GLN A 166 -12.74 -10.94 7.03
CA GLN A 166 -12.45 -11.37 8.41
C GLN A 166 -11.46 -10.43 9.12
N LEU A 167 -10.46 -9.92 8.38
CA LEU A 167 -9.53 -8.92 8.89
C LEU A 167 -10.22 -7.58 9.15
N PHE A 168 -11.01 -7.10 8.18
CA PHE A 168 -11.60 -5.76 8.23
C PHE A 168 -12.88 -5.64 9.06
N ASP A 169 -13.46 -6.74 9.55
CA ASP A 169 -14.63 -6.67 10.41
C ASP A 169 -14.42 -5.69 11.60
N PRO A 170 -15.39 -4.80 11.89
CA PRO A 170 -16.75 -4.76 11.34
C PRO A 170 -16.93 -3.88 10.08
N ILE A 171 -15.85 -3.40 9.46
CA ILE A 171 -15.92 -2.56 8.26
C ILE A 171 -16.54 -3.37 7.12
N SER A 172 -17.75 -2.99 6.74
CA SER A 172 -18.47 -3.61 5.63
C SER A 172 -17.97 -3.05 4.29
N PRO A 173 -17.86 -3.90 3.25
CA PRO A 173 -17.38 -3.44 1.96
C PRO A 173 -18.49 -2.64 1.26
N ARG A 174 -18.12 -1.52 0.62
CA ARG A 174 -19.07 -0.65 -0.12
C ARG A 174 -19.51 -1.23 -1.47
N GLY A 175 -18.90 -2.34 -1.87
CA GLY A 175 -19.20 -3.10 -3.08
C GLY A 175 -18.61 -4.49 -2.99
N ARG A 176 -18.70 -5.28 -4.05
CA ARG A 176 -18.13 -6.63 -4.04
C ARG A 176 -16.60 -6.56 -3.93
N GLY A 177 -16.08 -6.85 -2.73
CA GLY A 177 -14.65 -6.88 -2.45
C GLY A 177 -13.99 -5.50 -2.47
N TYR A 178 -14.70 -4.45 -2.07
CA TYR A 178 -14.18 -3.08 -2.03
C TYR A 178 -14.37 -2.48 -0.62
N TRP A 179 -13.27 -2.22 0.09
CA TRP A 179 -13.28 -1.61 1.41
C TRP A 179 -12.71 -0.20 1.32
N GLU A 180 -13.48 0.76 1.79
CA GLU A 180 -12.95 2.07 2.16
C GLU A 180 -12.58 2.01 3.63
N LEU A 181 -11.30 2.25 3.92
CA LEU A 181 -10.79 2.30 5.28
C LEU A 181 -10.90 3.74 5.79
N GLU A 182 -10.90 3.91 7.11
CA GLU A 182 -10.92 5.25 7.73
C GLU A 182 -9.68 6.07 7.33
N HIS A 183 -8.53 5.39 7.27
CA HIS A 183 -7.26 5.97 6.83
C HIS A 183 -6.60 5.08 5.78
N GLY A 184 -5.85 5.71 4.87
CA GLY A 184 -5.15 5.00 3.79
C GLY A 184 -5.99 4.84 2.52
N PRO A 185 -5.43 4.18 1.49
CA PRO A 185 -6.16 3.87 0.26
C PRO A 185 -7.22 2.80 0.51
N ALA A 186 -8.26 2.80 -0.33
CA ALA A 186 -9.21 1.70 -0.35
C ALA A 186 -8.54 0.39 -0.81
N LEU A 187 -9.14 -0.75 -0.48
CA LEU A 187 -8.68 -2.06 -0.96
C LEU A 187 -9.73 -2.69 -1.86
N ARG A 188 -9.30 -3.24 -2.99
CA ARG A 188 -10.18 -3.92 -3.95
C ARG A 188 -9.68 -5.30 -4.33
N ILE A 189 -10.55 -6.31 -4.28
CA ILE A 189 -10.32 -7.62 -4.88
C ILE A 189 -11.00 -7.70 -6.25
N ILE A 190 -10.24 -8.12 -7.27
CA ILE A 190 -10.75 -8.42 -8.61
C ILE A 190 -10.46 -9.87 -8.99
N ALA A 191 -11.23 -10.40 -9.94
CA ALA A 191 -10.90 -11.68 -10.56
C ALA A 191 -9.64 -11.53 -11.42
N GLY A 192 -8.73 -12.51 -11.35
CA GLY A 192 -7.54 -12.59 -12.19
C GLY A 192 -7.04 -14.02 -12.30
N THR A 193 -5.85 -14.22 -12.85
CA THR A 193 -5.25 -15.55 -13.03
C THR A 193 -4.23 -15.91 -11.96
N VAL A 194 -3.75 -14.91 -11.21
CA VAL A 194 -2.69 -15.04 -10.20
C VAL A 194 -3.06 -14.19 -8.99
N ASP A 195 -2.77 -14.69 -7.81
CA ASP A 195 -2.81 -13.89 -6.59
C ASP A 195 -1.64 -12.90 -6.60
N THR A 196 -1.92 -11.61 -6.70
CA THR A 196 -0.89 -10.56 -6.66
C THR A 196 -1.55 -9.21 -6.43
N VAL A 197 -0.80 -8.23 -5.93
CA VAL A 197 -1.17 -6.83 -6.16
C VAL A 197 -1.11 -6.58 -7.65
N HIS A 198 -2.26 -6.33 -8.27
CA HIS A 198 -2.36 -6.05 -9.69
C HIS A 198 -1.90 -4.63 -9.98
N HIS A 199 -2.35 -3.65 -9.19
CA HIS A 199 -1.88 -2.27 -9.27
C HIS A 199 -2.33 -1.41 -8.08
N VAL A 200 -1.66 -0.28 -7.91
CA VAL A 200 -2.01 0.83 -7.04
C VAL A 200 -2.56 1.95 -7.91
N VAL A 201 -3.71 2.52 -7.53
CA VAL A 201 -4.33 3.64 -8.24
C VAL A 201 -3.91 4.95 -7.58
N VAL A 202 -3.11 5.75 -8.28
CA VAL A 202 -2.58 7.03 -7.82
C VAL A 202 -3.38 8.17 -8.47
N MET A 203 -3.87 9.08 -7.64
CA MET A 203 -4.61 10.26 -8.09
C MET A 203 -3.63 11.38 -8.43
N ILE A 204 -3.87 12.03 -9.57
CA ILE A 204 -3.12 13.19 -10.04
C ILE A 204 -4.05 14.34 -10.40
N ARG A 205 -3.53 15.57 -10.37
CA ARG A 205 -4.28 16.78 -10.76
C ARG A 205 -4.63 16.79 -12.25
N SER A 206 -3.72 16.34 -13.11
CA SER A 206 -3.90 16.42 -14.57
C SER A 206 -3.15 15.32 -15.31
N LEU A 207 -3.85 14.62 -16.21
CA LEU A 207 -3.22 13.64 -17.11
C LEU A 207 -2.24 14.28 -18.09
N ALA A 208 -2.40 15.58 -18.40
CA ALA A 208 -1.46 16.30 -19.26
C ALA A 208 -0.04 16.32 -18.66
N ALA A 209 0.09 16.24 -17.33
CA ALA A 209 1.40 16.16 -16.68
C ALA A 209 2.15 14.86 -17.04
N ILE A 210 1.44 13.74 -17.21
CA ILE A 210 2.04 12.47 -17.66
C ILE A 210 2.52 12.59 -19.10
N GLU A 211 1.71 13.18 -19.97
CA GLU A 211 2.05 13.38 -21.39
C GLU A 211 3.28 14.28 -21.56
N GLN A 212 3.37 15.34 -20.75
CA GLN A 212 4.48 16.31 -20.77
C GLN A 212 5.76 15.78 -20.12
N SER A 213 5.64 14.84 -19.18
CA SER A 213 6.78 14.23 -18.48
C SER A 213 7.66 13.34 -19.39
N GLY A 214 7.22 13.10 -20.63
CA GLY A 214 8.00 12.42 -21.66
C GLY A 214 8.06 10.89 -21.50
N SER A 215 8.53 10.22 -22.57
CA SER A 215 8.55 8.75 -22.66
C SER A 215 9.48 8.08 -21.63
N VAL A 216 10.50 8.79 -21.16
CA VAL A 216 11.48 8.27 -20.18
C VAL A 216 10.82 8.02 -18.83
N LEU A 217 9.92 8.91 -18.42
CA LEU A 217 9.24 8.87 -17.13
C LEU A 217 8.12 7.82 -17.12
N VAL A 218 7.39 7.71 -18.24
CA VAL A 218 6.45 6.61 -18.48
C VAL A 218 7.16 5.26 -18.53
N GLN A 219 8.36 5.17 -19.15
CA GLN A 219 9.17 3.95 -19.14
C GLN A 219 9.75 3.60 -17.77
N ALA A 220 10.11 4.60 -16.96
CA ALA A 220 10.62 4.39 -15.62
C ALA A 220 9.54 3.79 -14.69
N LEU A 221 8.31 4.29 -14.81
CA LEU A 221 7.18 3.78 -14.05
C LEU A 221 6.62 2.47 -14.66
N HIS A 222 7.03 2.11 -15.88
CA HIS A 222 6.58 0.90 -16.55
C HIS A 222 7.11 -0.34 -15.83
N GLY A 223 6.20 -1.06 -15.16
CA GLY A 223 6.52 -2.25 -14.35
C GLY A 223 6.34 -2.01 -12.85
N LEU A 224 6.33 -0.76 -12.39
CA LEU A 224 5.70 -0.43 -11.12
C LEU A 224 4.20 -0.58 -11.36
N ALA A 225 3.55 -1.49 -10.63
CA ALA A 225 2.13 -1.76 -10.75
C ALA A 225 1.32 -0.53 -10.29
N ILE A 226 1.38 0.57 -11.03
CA ILE A 226 0.82 1.89 -10.71
C ILE A 226 -0.02 2.34 -11.89
N ARG A 227 -1.24 2.76 -11.60
CA ARG A 227 -2.16 3.36 -12.56
C ARG A 227 -2.51 4.77 -12.11
N PHE A 228 -2.28 5.74 -12.97
CA PHE A 228 -2.65 7.11 -12.70
C PHE A 228 -4.08 7.42 -13.15
N VAL A 229 -4.82 8.16 -12.32
CA VAL A 229 -6.17 8.64 -12.64
C VAL A 229 -6.28 10.12 -12.29
N GLN A 230 -7.03 10.88 -13.10
CA GLN A 230 -7.36 12.26 -12.77
C GLN A 230 -8.47 12.30 -11.72
N SER A 231 -8.29 13.10 -10.66
CA SER A 231 -9.20 13.15 -9.51
C SER A 231 -10.67 13.38 -9.87
N GLU A 232 -10.96 14.26 -10.84
CA GLU A 232 -12.34 14.58 -11.25
C GLU A 232 -13.05 13.45 -12.03
N ARG A 233 -12.31 12.45 -12.52
CA ARG A 233 -12.84 11.40 -13.40
C ARG A 233 -13.04 10.06 -12.71
N TYR A 234 -12.77 9.96 -11.42
CA TYR A 234 -12.95 8.73 -10.67
C TYR A 234 -14.26 8.74 -9.86
N ALA A 235 -15.29 8.08 -10.39
CA ALA A 235 -16.45 7.71 -9.59
C ALA A 235 -16.12 6.39 -8.86
N ALA A 236 -16.17 6.39 -7.53
CA ALA A 236 -16.19 5.16 -6.76
C ALA A 236 -17.28 4.22 -7.34
N PRO A 237 -17.09 2.89 -7.32
CA PRO A 237 -18.12 1.97 -7.82
C PRO A 237 -19.45 2.28 -7.12
N PRO A 238 -20.56 2.45 -7.86
CA PRO A 238 -21.82 2.84 -7.25
C PRO A 238 -22.26 1.79 -6.22
N PRO A 239 -22.80 2.21 -5.06
CA PRO A 239 -23.38 1.28 -4.10
C PRO A 239 -24.51 0.48 -4.77
N ARG A 240 -24.64 -0.80 -4.45
CA ARG A 240 -25.71 -1.63 -5.03
C ARG A 240 -27.06 -1.25 -4.41
N ARG A 241 -28.11 -1.33 -5.25
CA ARG A 241 -29.53 -1.12 -4.88
C ARG A 241 -30.06 -2.00 -3.74
N SER A 242 -29.31 -3.00 -3.25
CA SER A 242 -29.72 -3.84 -2.11
C SER A 242 -29.69 -3.09 -0.77
N ASP A 243 -29.00 -1.94 -0.69
CA ASP A 243 -28.86 -1.18 0.57
C ASP A 243 -29.99 -0.15 0.77
N VAL A 244 -30.90 0.00 -0.20
CA VAL A 244 -32.06 0.90 -0.11
C VAL A 244 -33.30 0.19 0.48
N ALA A 245 -33.25 -1.13 0.67
CA ALA A 245 -34.42 -1.92 1.07
C ALA A 245 -34.61 -2.10 2.59
N ARG A 246 -33.89 -1.36 3.44
CA ARG A 246 -34.08 -1.36 4.92
C ARG A 246 -34.36 0.02 5.51
N MET A 247 -35.19 0.81 4.85
CA MET A 247 -35.98 1.85 5.54
C MET A 247 -37.45 1.60 5.24
N ARG A 248 -38.09 0.75 6.04
CA ARG A 248 -39.54 0.84 6.22
C ARG A 248 -39.80 1.84 7.35
N PRO A 249 -40.71 2.82 7.16
CA PRO A 249 -41.17 3.63 8.27
C PRO A 249 -41.99 2.74 9.22
N MET A 250 -41.68 2.79 10.51
CA MET A 250 -42.60 2.32 11.55
C MET A 250 -43.80 3.27 11.56
N THR A 251 -44.94 2.79 11.08
CA THR A 251 -46.26 3.24 11.52
C THR A 251 -46.64 2.51 12.79
#